data_AF-A0AAV6UPB9-F1
#
_entry.id   AF-A0AAV6UPB9-F1
#
_cell.length_a   1.000
_cell.length_b   1.000
_cell.length_c   1.000
_cell.angle_alpha   90.00
_cell.angle_beta   90.00
_cell.angle_gamma   90.00
#
_symmetry.space_group_name_H-M   'P 1'
#
loop_
_entity.id
_entity.type
_entity.pdbx_description
1 polymer ?
#
loop_
_entity_poly.entity_id
_entity_poly.type
_entity_poly.pdbx_seq_one_letter_code
_entity_poly.pdbx_strand_id
1 'polypeptide(L)'
;MALAHRAGIQIFVTGGIGGVHRGAETSMDISADLYELSHTPLTVISAGVKSILDIGRTLEYLETLGVCVATYGDTREFPSFFTPRSKYSTACNVTTHAEAASLIDSRDRLELESGILIAVPIPDKFSEDGYKTETVIEAALKEAREKNVLGRDVTPFVLNKVRELSGGASLKANIGLLENNALHGSLIAVQLNALQNKRTGGSASSKVMMSPFTHGSRRAYSTHKRPVVIGGSVLDIHVKALEDIKVSAFLFWSNV
;
A
#
# COMPACT_ATOMS: atom_id res chain seq x y z
N MET A 1 6.15 5.49 -2.94
CA MET A 1 5.15 5.78 -3.99
C MET A 1 5.71 6.81 -4.98
N ALA A 2 6.00 8.04 -4.54
CA ALA A 2 6.62 9.10 -5.34
C ALA A 2 7.81 8.67 -6.21
N LEU A 3 8.79 7.98 -5.62
CA LEU A 3 9.99 7.54 -6.36
C LEU A 3 9.66 6.54 -7.48
N ALA A 4 8.73 5.62 -7.23
CA ALA A 4 8.31 4.64 -8.22
C ALA A 4 7.62 5.34 -9.40
N HIS A 5 6.70 6.27 -9.11
CA HIS A 5 6.03 7.07 -10.13
C HIS A 5 7.02 7.91 -10.95
N ARG A 6 7.96 8.60 -10.29
CA ARG A 6 9.02 9.37 -10.96
C ARG A 6 9.93 8.51 -11.84
N ALA A 7 10.11 7.24 -11.51
CA ALA A 7 10.83 6.26 -12.32
C ALA A 7 10.00 5.67 -13.46
N GLY A 8 8.75 6.10 -13.65
CA GLY A 8 7.83 5.58 -14.66
C GLY A 8 7.17 4.25 -14.29
N ILE A 9 7.23 3.84 -13.03
CA ILE A 9 6.58 2.62 -12.54
C ILE A 9 5.13 2.94 -12.19
N GLN A 10 4.20 2.27 -12.87
CA GLN A 10 2.75 2.54 -12.70
C GLN A 10 2.09 1.69 -11.60
N ILE A 11 2.69 0.56 -11.21
CA ILE A 11 2.11 -0.37 -10.23
C ILE A 11 3.10 -0.62 -9.10
N PHE A 12 2.64 -0.44 -7.87
CA PHE A 12 3.40 -0.67 -6.64
C PHE A 12 2.68 -1.72 -5.79
N VAL A 13 3.41 -2.70 -5.28
CA VAL A 13 2.86 -3.80 -4.48
C VAL A 13 3.36 -3.68 -3.05
N THR A 14 2.47 -3.89 -2.10
CA THR A 14 2.80 -3.99 -0.66
C THR A 14 1.89 -5.01 0.02
N GLY A 15 2.16 -5.32 1.27
CA GLY A 15 1.26 -6.17 2.07
C GLY A 15 -0.06 -5.44 2.34
N GLY A 16 0.02 -4.23 2.88
CA GLY A 16 -1.11 -3.43 3.32
C GLY A 16 -0.67 -1.99 3.47
N ILE A 17 -1.48 -1.06 3.00
CA ILE A 17 -1.18 0.38 3.13
C ILE A 17 -1.33 0.83 4.59
N GLY A 18 -0.73 1.96 4.93
CA GLY A 18 -1.13 2.74 6.09
C GLY A 18 -2.55 3.29 5.94
N GLY A 19 -3.05 3.95 6.99
CA GLY A 19 -4.41 4.47 6.97
C GLY A 19 -4.73 5.29 8.21
N VAL A 20 -6.02 5.43 8.48
CA VAL A 20 -6.53 6.10 9.67
C VAL A 20 -6.40 5.14 10.86
N HIS A 21 -5.74 5.57 11.93
CA HIS A 21 -5.64 4.76 13.14
C HIS A 21 -6.98 4.73 13.90
N ARG A 22 -7.22 3.64 14.64
CA ARG A 22 -8.35 3.56 15.58
C ARG A 22 -8.15 4.62 16.68
N GLY A 23 -9.09 5.54 16.86
CA GLY A 23 -8.93 6.69 17.79
C GLY A 23 -8.49 8.00 17.12
N ALA A 24 -8.30 8.02 15.80
CA ALA A 24 -7.84 9.21 15.06
C ALA A 24 -8.84 10.37 15.02
N GLU A 25 -10.10 10.19 15.43
CA GLU A 25 -11.06 11.30 15.60
C GLU A 25 -10.60 12.29 16.67
N THR A 26 -9.77 11.82 17.60
CA THR A 26 -9.20 12.63 18.67
C THR A 26 -7.69 12.80 18.46
N SER A 27 -6.97 11.73 18.12
CA SER A 27 -5.51 11.77 18.04
C SER A 27 -4.96 12.36 16.74
N MET A 28 -5.77 12.41 15.67
CA MET A 28 -5.35 12.78 14.31
C MET A 28 -4.19 11.90 13.77
N ASP A 29 -4.03 10.68 14.28
CA ASP A 29 -3.01 9.73 13.82
C ASP A 29 -3.45 9.09 12.49
N ILE A 30 -3.05 9.73 11.38
CA ILE A 30 -3.42 9.39 10.02
C ILE A 30 -2.16 9.22 9.19
N SER A 31 -2.03 8.08 8.52
CA SER A 31 -0.86 7.78 7.71
C SER A 31 -0.74 8.70 6.49
N ALA A 32 0.48 9.16 6.23
CA ALA A 32 0.84 9.90 5.03
C ALA A 32 0.59 9.12 3.72
N ASP A 33 0.47 7.79 3.79
CA ASP A 33 0.12 6.95 2.62
C ASP A 33 -1.17 7.42 1.95
N LEU A 34 -2.16 7.90 2.71
CA LEU A 34 -3.44 8.34 2.16
C LEU A 34 -3.30 9.64 1.35
N TYR A 35 -2.52 10.59 1.85
CA TYR A 35 -2.23 11.83 1.16
C TYR A 35 -1.35 11.61 -0.08
N GLU A 36 -0.37 10.72 0.03
CA GLU A 36 0.49 10.35 -1.09
C GLU A 36 -0.32 9.68 -2.22
N LEU A 37 -1.28 8.82 -1.86
CA LEU A 37 -2.21 8.19 -2.80
C LEU A 37 -3.10 9.20 -3.52
N SER A 38 -3.37 10.38 -2.97
CA SER A 38 -4.26 11.35 -3.62
C SER A 38 -3.58 12.27 -4.64
N HIS A 39 -2.25 12.30 -4.66
CA HIS A 39 -1.49 13.20 -5.54
C HIS A 39 -0.41 12.48 -6.37
N THR A 40 -0.26 11.16 -6.20
CA THR A 40 0.69 10.37 -7.01
C THR A 40 -0.06 9.40 -7.90
N PRO A 41 -0.07 9.59 -9.24
CA PRO A 41 -0.82 8.74 -10.15
C PRO A 41 -0.09 7.41 -10.41
N LEU A 42 -0.13 6.54 -9.40
CA LEU A 42 0.27 5.13 -9.44
C LEU A 42 -0.81 4.25 -8.82
N THR A 43 -0.80 2.96 -9.15
CA THR A 43 -1.73 1.98 -8.59
C THR A 43 -1.03 1.16 -7.51
N VAL A 44 -1.62 1.11 -6.31
CA VAL A 44 -1.16 0.27 -5.21
C VAL A 44 -1.97 -1.01 -5.13
N ILE A 45 -1.30 -2.15 -5.14
CA ILE A 45 -1.88 -3.46 -4.90
C ILE A 45 -1.54 -3.88 -3.49
N SER A 46 -2.56 -4.20 -2.68
CA SER A 46 -2.37 -4.59 -1.28
C SER A 46 -3.52 -5.45 -0.78
N ALA A 47 -3.39 -6.05 0.40
CA ALA A 47 -4.47 -6.76 1.08
C ALA A 47 -5.40 -5.80 1.86
N GLY A 48 -5.57 -4.57 1.36
CA GLY A 48 -6.27 -3.48 2.04
C GLY A 48 -5.34 -2.66 2.94
N VAL A 49 -5.86 -2.24 4.10
CA VAL A 49 -5.10 -1.48 5.10
C VAL A 49 -4.62 -2.42 6.20
N LYS A 50 -3.48 -2.15 6.83
CA LYS A 50 -2.97 -2.99 7.94
C LYS A 50 -4.04 -3.22 9.01
N SER A 51 -4.16 -4.45 9.53
CA SER A 51 -5.21 -4.86 10.48
C SER A 51 -5.35 -4.00 11.74
N ILE A 52 -4.29 -3.29 12.16
CA ILE A 52 -4.35 -2.42 13.35
C ILE A 52 -5.16 -1.12 13.14
N LEU A 53 -5.51 -0.81 11.90
CA LEU A 53 -6.10 0.45 11.48
C LEU A 53 -7.64 0.40 11.50
N ASP A 54 -8.26 1.56 11.30
CA ASP A 54 -9.70 1.72 11.11
C ASP A 54 -10.03 1.71 9.61
N ILE A 55 -10.59 0.60 9.13
CA ILE A 55 -10.92 0.42 7.71
C ILE A 55 -12.00 1.40 7.27
N GLY A 56 -13.06 1.57 8.05
CA GLY A 56 -14.19 2.42 7.68
C GLY A 56 -13.74 3.85 7.47
N ARG A 57 -13.02 4.39 8.45
CA ARG A 57 -12.50 5.76 8.34
C ARG A 57 -11.44 5.91 7.27
N THR A 58 -10.64 4.88 7.03
CA THR A 58 -9.67 4.93 5.94
C THR A 58 -10.35 5.02 4.58
N LEU A 59 -11.43 4.26 4.36
CA LEU A 59 -12.21 4.33 3.12
C LEU A 59 -12.89 5.70 2.95
N GLU A 60 -13.51 6.25 4.00
CA GLU A 60 -14.10 7.60 3.99
C GLU A 60 -13.06 8.69 3.70
N TYR A 61 -11.86 8.56 4.27
CA TYR A 61 -10.77 9.50 4.04
C TYR A 61 -10.23 9.42 2.61
N LEU A 62 -10.08 8.21 2.06
CA LEU A 62 -9.68 7.99 0.67
C LEU A 62 -10.74 8.53 -0.31
N GLU A 63 -12.02 8.35 -0.01
CA GLU A 63 -13.13 8.94 -0.77
C GLU A 63 -13.05 10.46 -0.78
N THR A 64 -12.88 11.07 0.40
CA THR A 64 -12.73 12.53 0.56
C THR A 64 -11.56 13.07 -0.26
N LEU A 65 -10.47 12.30 -0.35
CA LEU A 65 -9.28 12.64 -1.12
C LEU A 65 -9.37 12.32 -2.62
N GLY A 66 -10.51 11.78 -3.11
CA GLY A 66 -10.69 11.42 -4.52
C GLY A 66 -9.83 10.23 -4.96
N VAL A 67 -9.41 9.36 -4.04
CA VAL A 67 -8.67 8.14 -4.37
C VAL A 67 -9.64 7.04 -4.75
N CYS A 68 -9.48 6.48 -5.95
CA CYS A 68 -10.27 5.34 -6.38
C CYS A 68 -9.84 4.08 -5.62
N VAL A 69 -10.79 3.43 -4.94
CA VAL A 69 -10.57 2.15 -4.24
C VAL A 69 -11.44 1.08 -4.86
N ALA A 70 -10.83 -0.02 -5.28
CA ALA A 70 -11.52 -1.18 -5.83
C ALA A 70 -11.12 -2.47 -5.09
N THR A 71 -12.09 -3.35 -4.83
CA THR A 71 -11.79 -4.72 -4.41
C THR A 71 -11.50 -5.61 -5.63
N TYR A 72 -10.48 -6.46 -5.56
CA TYR A 72 -10.27 -7.52 -6.54
C TYR A 72 -11.08 -8.76 -6.17
N GLY A 73 -11.96 -9.20 -7.08
CA GLY A 73 -12.82 -10.37 -6.91
C GLY A 73 -14.29 -10.08 -7.24
N ASP A 74 -15.15 -11.06 -6.98
CA ASP A 74 -16.58 -11.01 -7.33
C ASP A 74 -17.44 -10.16 -6.39
N THR A 75 -16.85 -9.68 -5.30
CA THR A 75 -17.54 -8.86 -4.30
C THR A 75 -16.89 -7.50 -4.14
N ARG A 76 -17.63 -6.56 -3.56
CA ARG A 76 -17.10 -5.24 -3.15
C ARG A 76 -16.59 -5.22 -1.72
N GLU A 77 -16.71 -6.33 -0.99
CA GLU A 77 -16.26 -6.39 0.40
C GLU A 77 -14.76 -6.12 0.47
N PHE A 78 -14.36 -5.17 1.30
CA PHE A 78 -12.96 -4.79 1.44
C PHE A 78 -12.24 -5.81 2.34
N PRO A 79 -11.06 -6.31 1.97
CA PRO A 79 -10.29 -7.21 2.83
C PRO A 79 -9.69 -6.46 4.02
N SER A 80 -9.58 -7.15 5.16
CA SER A 80 -8.98 -6.62 6.38
C SER A 80 -7.60 -7.21 6.61
N PHE A 81 -6.75 -7.16 5.58
CA PHE A 81 -5.35 -7.62 5.60
C PHE A 81 -5.20 -9.13 5.86
N PHE A 82 -5.35 -9.58 7.10
CA PHE A 82 -5.27 -10.99 7.46
C PHE A 82 -6.54 -11.78 7.15
N THR A 83 -7.69 -11.15 6.96
CA THR A 83 -8.93 -11.85 6.58
C THR A 83 -9.43 -11.39 5.21
N PRO A 84 -10.02 -12.31 4.41
CA PRO A 84 -10.39 -12.00 3.04
C PRO A 84 -11.55 -11.01 2.93
N ARG A 85 -12.29 -10.82 4.01
CA ARG A 85 -13.50 -9.99 4.08
C ARG A 85 -13.50 -9.19 5.38
N SER A 86 -14.06 -8.00 5.29
CA SER A 86 -14.45 -7.15 6.42
C SER A 86 -15.94 -6.82 6.31
N LYS A 87 -16.45 -5.97 7.20
CA LYS A 87 -17.82 -5.43 7.12
C LYS A 87 -17.96 -4.22 6.19
N TYR A 88 -16.85 -3.75 5.61
CA TYR A 88 -16.81 -2.56 4.77
C TYR A 88 -16.79 -2.94 3.31
N SER A 89 -17.28 -2.04 2.44
CA SER A 89 -17.31 -2.25 1.00
C SER A 89 -16.68 -1.08 0.26
N THR A 90 -16.06 -1.37 -0.86
CA THR A 90 -15.56 -0.39 -1.81
C THR A 90 -16.67 0.08 -2.74
N ALA A 91 -16.47 1.22 -3.40
CA ALA A 91 -17.43 1.75 -4.37
C ALA A 91 -17.57 0.83 -5.60
N CYS A 92 -16.48 0.16 -6.00
CA CYS A 92 -16.45 -0.75 -7.14
C CYS A 92 -15.53 -1.96 -6.90
N ASN A 93 -15.67 -2.98 -7.74
CA ASN A 93 -14.78 -4.13 -7.76
C ASN A 93 -14.32 -4.42 -9.19
N VAL A 94 -13.20 -5.13 -9.31
CA VAL A 94 -12.65 -5.65 -10.57
C VAL A 94 -12.49 -7.17 -10.43
N THR A 95 -12.96 -7.93 -11.42
CA THR A 95 -12.99 -9.39 -11.34
C THR A 95 -11.81 -10.04 -12.06
N THR A 96 -11.19 -9.33 -13.01
CA THR A 96 -10.06 -9.82 -13.80
C THR A 96 -8.88 -8.86 -13.82
N HIS A 97 -7.67 -9.37 -14.09
CA HIS A 97 -6.48 -8.53 -14.28
C HIS A 97 -6.63 -7.57 -15.48
N ALA A 98 -7.42 -7.93 -16.49
CA ALA A 98 -7.69 -7.07 -17.65
C ALA A 98 -8.64 -5.91 -17.30
N GLU A 99 -9.65 -6.14 -16.48
CA GLU A 99 -10.51 -5.08 -15.94
C GLU A 99 -9.72 -4.14 -15.04
N ALA A 100 -8.90 -4.68 -14.13
CA ALA A 100 -8.00 -3.90 -13.31
C ALA A 100 -7.06 -3.03 -14.16
N ALA A 101 -6.44 -3.59 -15.20
CA ALA A 101 -5.62 -2.83 -16.13
C ALA A 101 -6.40 -1.73 -16.88
N SER A 102 -7.65 -2.01 -17.27
CA SER A 102 -8.52 -1.02 -17.93
C SER A 102 -8.92 0.12 -17.01
N LEU A 103 -9.13 -0.15 -15.71
CA LEU A 103 -9.36 0.87 -14.69
C LEU A 103 -8.14 1.82 -14.58
N ILE A 104 -6.93 1.25 -14.56
CA ILE A 104 -5.67 2.03 -14.50
C ILE A 104 -5.48 2.88 -15.77
N ASP A 105 -5.65 2.29 -16.95
CA ASP A 105 -5.55 3.04 -18.22
C ASP A 105 -6.62 4.14 -18.33
N SER A 106 -7.81 3.93 -17.76
CA SER A 106 -8.87 4.94 -17.75
C SER A 106 -8.49 6.15 -16.90
N ARG A 107 -7.89 5.94 -15.72
CA ARG A 107 -7.33 7.02 -14.92
C ARG A 107 -6.29 7.81 -15.71
N ASP A 108 -5.34 7.11 -16.34
CA ASP A 108 -4.27 7.75 -17.13
C ASP A 108 -4.84 8.60 -18.28
N ARG A 109 -5.87 8.10 -18.96
CA ARG A 109 -6.53 8.79 -20.08
C ARG A 109 -7.35 10.01 -19.67
N LEU A 110 -7.87 9.99 -18.44
CA LEU A 110 -8.57 11.13 -17.85
C LEU A 110 -7.62 12.12 -17.19
N GLU A 111 -6.31 11.86 -17.22
CA GLU A 111 -5.27 12.70 -16.61
C GLU A 111 -5.53 12.96 -15.13
N LEU A 112 -6.12 11.98 -14.43
CA LEU A 112 -6.36 12.09 -12.99
C LEU A 112 -5.03 11.92 -12.24
N GLU A 113 -4.77 12.85 -11.33
CA GLU A 113 -3.52 12.89 -10.54
C GLU A 113 -3.54 11.96 -9.32
N SER A 114 -4.72 11.47 -8.93
CA SER A 114 -4.86 10.52 -7.83
C SER A 114 -4.45 9.10 -8.22
N GLY A 115 -3.92 8.38 -7.24
CA GLY A 115 -3.63 6.96 -7.33
C GLY A 115 -4.90 6.10 -7.28
N ILE A 116 -4.68 4.80 -7.45
CA ILE A 116 -5.73 3.78 -7.30
C ILE A 116 -5.26 2.77 -6.25
N LEU A 117 -6.14 2.39 -5.33
CA LEU A 117 -5.93 1.26 -4.45
C LEU A 117 -6.74 0.07 -4.97
N ILE A 118 -6.07 -1.02 -5.33
CA ILE A 118 -6.72 -2.30 -5.61
C ILE A 118 -6.46 -3.24 -4.43
N ALA A 119 -7.51 -3.54 -3.68
CA ALA A 119 -7.47 -4.39 -2.50
C ALA A 119 -7.71 -5.85 -2.87
N VAL A 120 -6.70 -6.70 -2.68
CA VAL A 120 -6.70 -8.11 -3.04
C VAL A 120 -6.86 -8.96 -1.77
N PRO A 121 -7.94 -9.74 -1.63
CA PRO A 121 -8.11 -10.63 -0.48
C PRO A 121 -6.93 -11.61 -0.30
N ILE A 122 -6.60 -11.92 0.94
CA ILE A 122 -5.67 -13.01 1.26
C ILE A 122 -6.19 -14.34 0.69
N PRO A 123 -5.32 -15.23 0.16
CA PRO A 123 -5.76 -16.54 -0.33
C PRO A 123 -6.41 -17.41 0.75
N ASP A 124 -7.45 -18.17 0.38
CA ASP A 124 -8.23 -19.02 1.29
C ASP A 124 -7.37 -19.97 2.14
N LYS A 125 -6.29 -20.50 1.57
CA LYS A 125 -5.34 -21.39 2.27
C LYS A 125 -4.65 -20.74 3.48
N PHE A 126 -4.67 -19.42 3.60
CA PHE A 126 -4.13 -18.67 4.73
C PHE A 126 -5.21 -18.01 5.59
N SER A 127 -6.48 -18.11 5.23
CA SER A 127 -7.59 -17.44 5.93
C SER A 127 -7.73 -17.89 7.39
N GLU A 128 -7.49 -19.17 7.70
CA GLU A 128 -7.58 -19.67 9.08
C GLU A 128 -6.51 -19.03 10.00
N ASP A 129 -5.25 -19.03 9.54
CA ASP A 129 -4.14 -18.33 10.22
C ASP A 129 -4.44 -16.83 10.35
N GLY A 130 -5.13 -16.28 9.34
CA GLY A 130 -5.64 -14.93 9.28
C GLY A 130 -6.63 -14.57 10.37
N TYR A 131 -7.73 -15.33 10.51
CA TYR A 131 -8.75 -15.12 11.55
C TYR A 131 -8.19 -15.26 12.97
N LYS A 132 -7.28 -16.22 13.18
CA LYS A 132 -6.57 -16.36 14.47
C LYS A 132 -5.76 -15.10 14.78
N THR A 133 -5.06 -14.57 13.77
CA THR A 133 -4.26 -13.35 13.93
C THR A 133 -5.12 -12.12 14.21
N GLU A 134 -6.26 -11.96 13.51
CA GLU A 134 -7.16 -10.84 13.74
C GLU A 134 -7.75 -10.85 15.16
N THR A 135 -8.10 -12.03 15.67
CA THR A 135 -8.58 -12.19 17.07
C THR A 135 -7.54 -11.69 18.09
N VAL A 136 -6.26 -12.02 17.85
CA VAL A 136 -5.14 -11.55 18.68
C VAL A 136 -4.97 -10.02 18.58
N ILE A 137 -5.14 -9.46 17.39
CA ILE A 137 -5.05 -8.01 17.15
C ILE A 137 -6.15 -7.26 17.90
N GLU A 138 -7.39 -7.73 17.84
CA GLU A 138 -8.50 -7.11 18.56
C GLU A 138 -8.28 -7.13 20.07
N ALA A 139 -7.80 -8.25 20.61
CA ALA A 139 -7.44 -8.37 22.03
C ALA A 139 -6.30 -7.42 22.41
N ALA A 140 -5.24 -7.35 21.60
CA ALA A 140 -4.10 -6.46 21.84
C ALA A 140 -4.50 -4.98 21.78
N LEU A 141 -5.38 -4.59 20.86
CA LEU A 141 -5.88 -3.22 20.77
C LEU A 141 -6.80 -2.85 21.94
N LYS A 142 -7.56 -3.82 22.46
CA LYS A 142 -8.33 -3.61 23.69
C LYS A 142 -7.40 -3.40 24.89
N GLU A 143 -6.39 -4.25 25.05
CA GLU A 143 -5.39 -4.12 26.12
C GLU A 143 -4.61 -2.80 26.03
N ALA A 144 -4.26 -2.37 24.81
CA ALA A 144 -3.59 -1.08 24.58
C ALA A 144 -4.43 0.10 25.09
N ARG A 145 -5.74 0.09 24.84
CA ARG A 145 -6.67 1.11 25.35
C ARG A 145 -6.78 1.08 26.88
N GLU A 146 -6.93 -0.10 27.47
CA GLU A 146 -7.02 -0.27 28.92
C GLU A 146 -5.74 0.22 29.64
N LYS A 147 -4.58 0.08 28.97
CA LYS A 147 -3.28 0.55 29.48
C LYS A 147 -2.93 1.99 29.09
N ASN A 148 -3.83 2.72 28.44
CA ASN A 148 -3.58 4.06 27.91
C ASN A 148 -2.30 4.17 27.06
N VAL A 149 -2.02 3.15 26.24
CA VAL A 149 -1.00 3.23 25.20
C VAL A 149 -1.55 4.10 24.08
N LEU A 150 -0.85 5.19 23.74
CA LEU A 150 -1.35 6.22 22.84
C LEU A 150 -0.38 6.52 21.68
N GLY A 151 -0.96 7.04 20.60
CA GLY A 151 -0.24 7.48 19.40
C GLY A 151 0.71 6.42 18.84
N ARG A 152 1.95 6.85 18.55
CA ARG A 152 2.98 6.01 17.92
C ARG A 152 3.33 4.73 18.68
N ASP A 153 3.03 4.65 19.98
CA ASP A 153 3.37 3.49 20.80
C ASP A 153 2.35 2.34 20.66
N VAL A 154 1.15 2.60 20.11
CA VAL A 154 0.12 1.58 19.89
C VAL A 154 0.59 0.51 18.90
N THR A 155 1.21 0.93 17.79
CA THR A 155 1.65 0.00 16.74
C THR A 155 2.71 -0.99 17.25
N PRO A 156 3.83 -0.55 17.86
CA PRO A 156 4.80 -1.47 18.46
C PRO A 156 4.18 -2.38 19.54
N PHE A 157 3.27 -1.85 20.37
CA PHE A 157 2.58 -2.65 21.39
C PHE A 157 1.79 -3.81 20.77
N VAL A 158 0.96 -3.51 19.78
CA VAL A 158 0.12 -4.51 19.11
C VAL A 158 0.97 -5.53 18.36
N LEU A 159 2.00 -5.09 17.62
CA LEU A 159 2.88 -5.98 16.88
C LEU A 159 3.64 -6.95 17.79
N ASN A 160 4.11 -6.49 18.96
CA ASN A 160 4.75 -7.36 19.95
C ASN A 160 3.78 -8.43 20.46
N LYS A 161 2.54 -8.04 20.81
CA LYS A 161 1.50 -8.99 21.24
C LYS A 161 1.14 -10.00 20.15
N VAL A 162 0.99 -9.55 18.92
CA VAL A 162 0.73 -10.43 17.78
C VAL A 162 1.85 -11.44 17.61
N ARG A 163 3.11 -11.01 17.70
CA ARG A 163 4.26 -11.93 17.62
C ARG A 163 4.25 -12.97 18.74
N GLU A 164 3.99 -12.55 19.97
CA GLU A 164 3.96 -13.45 21.15
C GLU A 164 2.80 -14.45 21.10
N LEU A 165 1.61 -14.01 20.70
CA LEU A 165 0.37 -14.78 20.84
C LEU A 165 -0.04 -15.55 19.58
N SER A 166 0.45 -15.15 18.40
CA SER A 166 0.07 -15.82 17.14
C SER A 166 0.84 -17.11 16.85
N GLY A 167 1.89 -17.43 17.61
CA GLY A 167 2.69 -18.65 17.40
C GLY A 167 3.29 -18.78 15.99
N GLY A 168 3.52 -17.67 15.29
CA GLY A 168 4.03 -17.64 13.91
C GLY A 168 2.96 -17.60 12.81
N ALA A 169 1.67 -17.75 13.14
CA ALA A 169 0.57 -17.70 12.17
C ALA A 169 0.52 -16.36 11.42
N SER A 170 0.75 -15.25 12.13
CA SER A 170 0.78 -13.89 11.56
C SER A 170 1.87 -13.74 10.49
N LEU A 171 3.06 -14.31 10.70
CA LEU A 171 4.16 -14.25 9.73
C LEU A 171 3.83 -15.04 8.47
N LYS A 172 3.31 -16.26 8.63
CA LYS A 172 2.92 -17.13 7.52
C LYS A 172 1.81 -16.50 6.66
N ALA A 173 0.78 -15.95 7.30
CA ALA A 173 -0.29 -15.24 6.60
C ALA A 173 0.23 -13.97 5.89
N ASN A 174 1.14 -13.22 6.53
CA ASN A 174 1.73 -12.01 5.95
C ASN A 174 2.60 -12.31 4.71
N ILE A 175 3.39 -13.39 4.73
CA ILE A 175 4.12 -13.85 3.54
C ILE A 175 3.14 -14.25 2.44
N GLY A 176 2.11 -15.03 2.80
CA GLY A 176 1.11 -15.51 1.85
C GLY A 176 0.34 -14.39 1.14
N LEU A 177 -0.07 -13.35 1.87
CA LEU A 177 -0.71 -12.18 1.26
C LEU A 177 0.27 -11.36 0.41
N LEU A 178 1.55 -11.28 0.79
CA LEU A 178 2.54 -10.51 0.04
C LEU A 178 2.84 -11.14 -1.32
N GLU A 179 3.01 -12.46 -1.34
CA GLU A 179 3.17 -13.25 -2.57
C GLU A 179 1.94 -13.13 -3.47
N ASN A 180 0.73 -13.15 -2.88
CA ASN A 180 -0.51 -12.99 -3.62
C ASN A 180 -0.61 -11.59 -4.26
N ASN A 181 -0.33 -10.54 -3.50
CA ASN A 181 -0.36 -9.17 -4.01
C ASN A 181 0.67 -8.97 -5.13
N ALA A 182 1.85 -9.59 -5.01
CA ALA A 182 2.90 -9.55 -6.04
C ALA A 182 2.47 -10.29 -7.32
N LEU A 183 1.81 -11.44 -7.19
CA LEU A 183 1.25 -12.18 -8.32
C LEU A 183 0.20 -11.33 -9.06
N HIS A 184 -0.81 -10.82 -8.35
CA HIS A 184 -1.86 -10.00 -8.96
C HIS A 184 -1.29 -8.72 -9.58
N GLY A 185 -0.43 -7.99 -8.87
CA GLY A 185 0.19 -6.78 -9.38
C GLY A 185 1.04 -7.02 -10.63
N SER A 186 1.78 -8.13 -10.69
CA SER A 186 2.58 -8.48 -11.87
C SER A 186 1.70 -8.82 -13.08
N LEU A 187 0.62 -9.57 -12.87
CA LEU A 187 -0.31 -9.93 -13.94
C LEU A 187 -1.06 -8.69 -14.47
N ILE A 188 -1.48 -7.78 -13.59
CA ILE A 188 -2.09 -6.50 -13.99
C ILE A 188 -1.09 -5.65 -14.79
N ALA A 189 0.17 -5.59 -14.38
CA ALA A 189 1.21 -4.85 -15.11
C ALA A 189 1.40 -5.36 -16.54
N VAL A 190 1.37 -6.69 -16.73
CA VAL A 190 1.43 -7.31 -18.06
C VAL A 190 0.22 -6.92 -18.92
N GLN A 191 -0.99 -6.99 -18.35
CA GLN A 191 -2.22 -6.61 -19.06
C GLN A 191 -2.23 -5.12 -19.42
N LEU A 192 -1.82 -4.25 -18.50
CA LEU A 192 -1.72 -2.80 -18.72
C LEU A 192 -0.73 -2.48 -19.85
N ASN A 193 0.44 -3.12 -19.85
CA ASN A 193 1.42 -2.93 -20.91
C ASN A 193 0.88 -3.38 -22.28
N ALA A 194 0.19 -4.52 -22.33
CA ALA A 194 -0.43 -5.02 -23.56
C ALA A 194 -1.51 -4.05 -24.08
N LEU A 195 -2.34 -3.51 -23.19
CA LEU A 195 -3.39 -2.55 -23.51
C LEU A 195 -2.82 -1.24 -24.09
N GLN A 196 -1.81 -0.66 -23.44
CA GLN A 196 -1.14 0.56 -23.89
C GLN A 196 -0.34 0.36 -25.20
N ASN A 197 0.27 -0.81 -25.41
CA ASN A 197 0.98 -1.14 -26.64
C ASN A 197 0.03 -1.30 -27.84
N LYS A 198 -1.14 -1.94 -27.66
CA LYS A 198 -2.15 -2.05 -28.73
C LYS A 198 -2.59 -0.66 -29.21
N ARG A 199 -2.71 0.30 -28.30
CA ARG A 199 -3.06 1.69 -28.62
C ARG A 199 -1.96 2.41 -29.41
N THR A 200 -0.72 2.31 -28.97
CA THR A 200 0.43 2.98 -29.62
C THR A 200 0.81 2.32 -30.95
N GLY A 201 0.60 1.01 -31.11
CA GLY A 201 0.85 0.27 -32.36
C GLY A 201 -0.16 0.54 -33.49
N GLY A 202 -1.32 1.13 -33.20
CA GLY A 202 -2.31 1.55 -34.20
C GLY A 202 -2.10 2.98 -34.75
N SER A 203 -1.15 3.73 -34.19
CA SER A 203 -0.87 5.12 -34.55
C SER A 203 0.64 5.40 -34.61
N ALA A 204 1.38 4.53 -35.30
CA ALA A 204 2.81 4.74 -35.54
C ALA A 204 3.03 5.79 -36.65
N SER A 205 2.65 7.03 -36.36
CA SER A 205 3.36 8.20 -36.85
C SER A 205 3.30 9.30 -35.78
N SER A 206 4.45 9.49 -35.11
CA SER A 206 4.92 10.74 -34.48
C SER A 206 5.17 10.71 -32.96
N LYS A 207 6.46 10.89 -32.64
CA LYS A 207 7.03 11.60 -31.47
C LYS A 207 6.73 11.03 -30.08
N VAL A 208 7.53 10.03 -29.70
CA VAL A 208 8.00 9.97 -28.31
C VAL A 208 9.14 10.98 -28.18
N MET A 209 8.94 11.98 -27.32
CA MET A 209 9.96 12.96 -26.95
C MET A 209 11.13 12.21 -26.30
N MET A 210 12.24 12.10 -27.03
CA MET A 210 13.47 11.49 -26.51
C MET A 210 14.04 12.37 -25.40
N SER A 211 14.31 11.79 -24.23
CA SER A 211 15.23 12.38 -23.27
C SER A 211 16.66 12.35 -23.86
N PRO A 212 17.57 13.28 -23.50
CA PRO A 212 18.82 13.50 -24.25
C PRO A 212 19.91 12.44 -24.04
N PHE A 213 19.65 11.34 -23.33
CA PHE A 213 20.67 10.34 -23.04
C PHE A 213 20.34 9.04 -23.76
N THR A 214 20.88 8.82 -24.95
CA THR A 214 21.35 7.49 -25.43
C THR A 214 21.98 7.60 -26.82
N HIS A 215 23.32 7.56 -26.87
CA HIS A 215 24.07 7.06 -28.03
C HIS A 215 24.44 5.60 -27.73
N GLY A 216 23.92 4.65 -28.51
CA GLY A 216 24.28 3.25 -28.35
C GLY A 216 23.45 2.27 -29.17
N SER A 217 24.01 1.84 -30.32
CA SER A 217 23.84 0.54 -30.98
C SER A 217 22.45 -0.16 -30.86
N ARG A 218 21.68 -0.14 -31.96
CA ARG A 218 20.51 -1.01 -32.18
C ARG A 218 20.92 -2.50 -32.16
N ARG A 219 20.85 -3.15 -31.01
CA ARG A 219 20.79 -4.63 -30.92
C ARG A 219 19.35 -5.07 -31.10
N ALA A 220 19.13 -6.06 -31.97
CA ALA A 220 17.84 -6.73 -32.13
C ALA A 220 17.45 -7.38 -30.78
N TYR A 221 16.44 -6.80 -30.11
CA TYR A 221 15.92 -7.33 -28.86
C TYR A 221 15.00 -8.53 -29.15
N SER A 222 15.20 -9.60 -28.39
CA SER A 222 14.29 -10.74 -28.28
C SER A 222 12.84 -10.25 -28.05
N THR A 223 11.89 -10.85 -28.77
CA THR A 223 10.46 -10.51 -28.78
C THR A 223 9.72 -10.92 -27.50
N HIS A 224 10.40 -11.51 -26.53
CA HIS A 224 9.83 -11.85 -25.23
C HIS A 224 10.18 -10.79 -24.19
N LYS A 225 9.33 -9.76 -24.10
CA LYS A 225 9.36 -8.83 -22.96
C LYS A 225 8.99 -9.61 -21.70
N ARG A 226 9.97 -9.83 -20.81
CA ARG A 226 9.72 -10.41 -19.48
C ARG A 226 9.34 -9.29 -18.51
N PRO A 227 8.38 -9.50 -17.59
CA PRO A 227 8.09 -8.53 -16.56
C PRO A 227 9.35 -8.30 -15.70
N VAL A 228 9.68 -7.05 -15.43
CA VAL A 228 10.75 -6.68 -14.51
C VAL A 228 10.11 -6.33 -13.18
N VAL A 229 10.42 -7.11 -12.15
CA VAL A 229 10.02 -6.82 -10.77
C VAL A 229 11.20 -6.14 -10.08
N ILE A 230 10.99 -4.92 -9.61
CA ILE A 230 11.98 -4.16 -8.87
C ILE A 230 11.61 -4.25 -7.39
N GLY A 231 12.42 -4.95 -6.61
CA GLY A 231 12.31 -4.95 -5.15
C GLY A 231 12.93 -3.69 -4.56
N GLY A 232 12.34 -3.18 -3.48
CA GLY A 232 12.89 -2.09 -2.68
C GLY A 232 12.90 -2.48 -1.20
N SER A 233 13.92 -2.02 -0.48
CA SER A 233 13.96 -2.09 0.98
C SER A 233 14.13 -0.68 1.53
N VAL A 234 13.39 -0.37 2.59
CA VAL A 234 13.50 0.90 3.32
C VAL A 234 14.08 0.56 4.69
N LEU A 235 15.21 1.18 5.02
CA LEU A 235 15.81 1.10 6.35
C LEU A 235 15.43 2.38 7.10
N ASP A 236 14.60 2.23 8.13
CA ASP A 236 14.29 3.30 9.07
C ASP A 236 15.08 3.06 10.37
N ILE A 237 15.81 4.07 10.83
CA ILE A 237 16.67 3.99 12.02
C ILE A 237 16.10 4.94 13.07
N HIS A 238 15.45 4.37 14.09
CA HIS A 238 14.99 5.11 15.25
C HIS A 238 16.01 5.02 16.38
N VAL A 239 16.54 6.17 16.81
CA VAL A 239 17.39 6.28 17.98
C VAL A 239 16.60 6.94 19.11
N LYS A 240 16.45 6.26 20.24
CA LYS A 240 15.86 6.82 21.46
C LYS A 240 16.92 6.83 22.55
N ALA A 241 17.19 8.00 23.12
CA ALA A 241 18.05 8.12 24.29
C ALA A 241 17.39 7.38 25.47
N LEU A 242 18.15 6.52 26.15
CA LEU A 242 17.69 5.77 27.32
C LEU A 242 17.69 6.62 28.60
N GLU A 243 18.46 7.70 28.59
CA GLU A 243 18.58 8.66 29.68
C GLU A 243 18.35 10.07 29.13
N ASP A 244 17.94 10.99 30.01
CA ASP A 244 17.83 12.40 29.67
C ASP A 244 19.18 12.92 29.17
N ILE A 245 19.17 13.52 27.98
CA ILE A 245 20.33 14.23 27.46
C ILE A 245 20.51 15.46 28.34
N LYS A 246 21.48 15.43 29.26
CA LYS A 246 21.92 16.61 30.00
C LYS A 246 22.52 17.62 29.02
N VAL A 247 21.69 18.52 28.52
CA VAL A 247 22.16 19.71 27.81
C VAL A 247 22.79 20.61 28.87
N SER A 248 24.12 20.60 28.99
CA SER A 248 24.81 21.60 29.79
C SER A 248 24.59 22.96 29.14
N ALA A 249 23.70 23.76 29.70
CA ALA A 249 23.51 25.14 29.29
C ALA A 249 24.78 25.95 29.62
N PHE A 250 25.71 25.99 28.66
CA PHE A 250 26.72 27.03 28.58
C PHE A 250 26.41 27.90 27.37
N LEU A 251 25.38 28.72 27.48
CA LEU A 251 25.20 29.88 26.61
C LEU A 251 24.69 31.03 27.47
N PHE A 252 25.68 31.77 27.97
CA PHE A 252 25.64 33.19 28.32
C PHE A 252 24.45 33.93 27.71
N TRP A 253 23.66 34.60 28.54
CA TRP A 253 23.34 36.03 28.37
C TRP A 253 23.21 36.66 29.75
N SER A 254 24.26 37.37 30.13
CA SER A 254 24.30 38.37 31.19
C SER A 254 23.52 39.61 30.79
N ASN A 255 22.72 40.15 31.72
CA ASN A 255 22.27 41.55 31.86
C ASN A 255 22.29 42.44 30.60
N VAL A 256 21.11 42.75 30.05
CA VAL A 256 20.57 44.11 29.83
C VAL A 256 19.05 44.04 29.90
#